data_AF-A0A2G9Z3B7-F1
#
_entry.id   AF-A0A2G9Z3B7-F1
#
_cell.length_a   1.000
_cell.length_b   1.000
_cell.length_c   1.000
_cell.angle_alpha   90.00
_cell.angle_beta   90.00
_cell.angle_gamma   90.00
#
_symmetry.space_group_name_H-M   'P 1'
#
loop_
_entity.id
_entity.type
_entity.pdbx_description
1 polymer ?
#
loop_
_entity_poly.entity_id
_entity_poly.type
_entity_poly.pdbx_seq_one_letter_code
_entity_poly.pdbx_strand_id
1 'polypeptide(L)'
;MNNKTKTGSIIVKIGLLVGFVILVLVIIAIYKETNKKKQIQAVIDSLKTESERIVKSNSTMQEKIDFFSSNDYIESEARDKLNLKSPDEQVVVVKPSISKELVATEPAQPVQREAVAMVANHLKWWNYFFKY
;
A
#
# COMPACT_ATOMS: atom_id res chain seq x y z
N MET A 1 62.25 -59.42 26.61
CA MET A 1 62.07 -59.22 25.16
C MET A 1 60.63 -58.77 24.88
N ASN A 2 60.24 -57.52 25.18
CA ASN A 2 58.85 -57.03 24.92
C ASN A 2 58.73 -55.49 24.81
N ASN A 3 59.85 -54.80 24.66
CA ASN A 3 59.97 -53.35 24.68
C ASN A 3 59.82 -52.75 23.27
N LYS A 4 60.28 -53.42 22.20
CA LYS A 4 60.14 -52.93 20.82
C LYS A 4 58.69 -52.81 20.35
N THR A 5 57.80 -53.73 20.73
CA THR A 5 56.36 -53.70 20.36
C THR A 5 55.59 -52.61 21.11
N LYS A 6 55.94 -52.38 22.39
CA LYS A 6 55.38 -51.28 23.20
C LYS A 6 55.73 -49.91 22.63
N THR A 7 56.99 -49.67 22.24
CA THR A 7 57.41 -48.36 21.70
C THR A 7 56.72 -48.04 20.37
N GLY A 8 56.56 -49.03 19.49
CA GLY A 8 55.83 -48.85 18.23
C GLY A 8 54.35 -48.47 18.46
N SER A 9 53.68 -49.11 19.42
CA SER A 9 52.29 -48.78 19.78
C SER A 9 52.16 -47.35 20.36
N ILE A 10 53.14 -46.90 21.15
CA ILE A 10 53.15 -45.53 21.71
C ILE A 10 53.30 -44.49 20.61
N ILE A 11 54.19 -44.70 19.62
CA ILE A 11 54.39 -43.76 18.51
C ILE A 11 53.12 -43.63 17.66
N VAL A 12 52.42 -44.73 17.38
CA VAL A 12 51.14 -44.70 16.63
C VAL A 12 50.06 -43.93 17.41
N LYS A 13 49.98 -44.13 18.73
CA LYS A 13 49.04 -43.37 19.59
C LYS A 13 49.35 -41.88 19.64
N ILE A 14 50.64 -41.50 19.71
CA ILE A 14 51.05 -40.09 19.62
C ILE A 14 50.67 -39.51 18.26
N GLY A 15 50.94 -40.22 17.16
CA GLY A 15 50.59 -39.75 15.81
C GLY A 15 49.09 -39.53 15.65
N LEU A 16 48.27 -40.45 16.19
CA LEU A 16 46.81 -40.34 16.17
C LEU A 16 46.32 -39.16 17.02
N LEU A 17 46.93 -38.93 18.18
CA LEU A 17 46.61 -37.79 19.05
C LEU A 17 46.98 -36.45 18.39
N VAL A 18 48.14 -36.36 17.73
CA VAL A 18 48.53 -35.16 16.97
C VAL A 18 47.59 -34.93 15.79
N GLY A 19 47.23 -35.97 15.05
CA GLY A 19 46.24 -35.88 13.97
C GLY A 19 44.88 -35.40 14.47
N PHE A 20 44.44 -35.88 15.63
CA PHE A 20 43.21 -35.43 16.27
C PHE A 20 43.28 -33.95 16.68
N VAL A 21 44.39 -33.50 17.26
CA VAL A 21 44.58 -32.09 17.61
C VAL A 21 44.53 -31.20 16.36
N ILE A 22 45.19 -31.59 15.27
CA ILE A 22 45.14 -30.85 14.00
C ILE A 22 43.70 -30.79 13.47
N LEU A 23 42.97 -31.91 13.51
CA LEU A 23 41.58 -31.96 13.07
C LEU A 23 40.70 -30.98 13.86
N VAL A 24 40.85 -30.94 15.19
CA VAL A 24 40.11 -30.01 16.05
C VAL A 24 40.44 -28.56 15.71
N LEU A 25 41.71 -28.23 15.48
CA LEU A 25 42.12 -26.87 15.09
C LEU A 25 41.50 -26.44 13.75
N VAL A 26 41.45 -27.34 12.77
CA VAL A 26 40.80 -27.08 11.47
C VAL A 26 39.31 -26.82 11.65
N ILE A 27 38.62 -27.64 12.45
CA ILE A 27 37.18 -27.45 12.73
C ILE A 27 36.93 -26.06 13.36
N ILE A 28 37.74 -25.67 14.34
CA ILE A 28 37.63 -24.35 15.01
C ILE A 28 37.87 -23.21 14.01
N ALA A 29 38.88 -23.33 13.14
CA ALA A 29 39.18 -22.34 12.12
C ALA A 29 38.01 -22.15 11.14
N ILE A 30 37.44 -23.24 10.64
CA ILE A 30 36.28 -23.23 9.74
C ILE A 30 35.06 -22.61 10.43
N TYR A 31 34.80 -22.98 11.68
CA TYR A 31 33.67 -22.45 12.44
C TYR A 31 33.78 -20.93 12.64
N LYS A 32 34.97 -20.44 13.01
CA LYS A 32 35.23 -19.01 13.19
C LYS A 32 35.04 -18.23 11.89
N GLU A 33 35.55 -18.75 10.78
CA GLU A 33 35.44 -18.09 9.48
C GLU A 33 34.01 -18.06 8.95
N THR A 34 33.28 -19.16 9.13
CA THR A 34 31.87 -19.26 8.73
C THR A 34 31.00 -18.24 9.50
N ASN A 35 31.24 -18.08 10.81
CA ASN A 35 30.50 -17.11 11.61
C ASN A 35 30.79 -15.66 11.21
N LYS A 36 32.05 -15.34 10.91
CA LYS A 36 32.42 -14.01 10.39
C LYS A 36 31.74 -13.71 9.06
N LYS A 37 31.77 -14.67 8.13
CA LYS A 37 31.12 -14.54 6.82
C LYS A 37 29.61 -14.30 6.95
N LYS A 38 28.93 -15.03 7.86
CA LYS A 38 27.50 -14.83 8.12
C LYS A 38 27.19 -13.43 8.67
N GLN A 39 28.00 -12.93 9.60
CA GLN A 39 27.81 -11.57 10.15
C GLN A 39 27.98 -10.50 9.07
N ILE A 40 29.03 -10.62 8.25
CA ILE A 40 29.27 -9.68 7.14
C ILE A 40 28.11 -9.73 6.14
N GLN A 41 27.64 -10.92 5.77
CA GLN A 41 26.51 -11.06 4.85
C GLN A 41 25.24 -10.43 5.42
N ALA A 42 24.94 -10.66 6.70
CA ALA A 42 23.78 -10.04 7.35
C ALA A 42 23.85 -8.51 7.35
N VAL A 43 25.04 -7.94 7.55
CA VAL A 43 25.24 -6.49 7.45
C VAL A 43 25.01 -5.99 6.03
N ILE A 44 25.55 -6.68 5.02
CA ILE A 44 25.34 -6.35 3.60
C ILE A 44 23.85 -6.40 3.24
N ASP A 45 23.16 -7.45 3.66
CA ASP A 45 21.74 -7.63 3.38
C ASP A 45 20.91 -6.53 4.07
N SER A 46 21.24 -6.17 5.31
CA SER A 46 20.59 -5.06 6.03
C SER A 46 20.80 -3.71 5.34
N LEU A 47 22.02 -3.42 4.86
CA LEU A 47 22.33 -2.20 4.13
C LEU A 47 21.59 -2.14 2.79
N LYS A 48 21.47 -3.28 2.11
CA LYS A 48 20.73 -3.37 0.85
C LYS A 48 19.24 -3.10 1.07
N THR A 49 18.62 -3.75 2.07
CA THR A 49 17.22 -3.51 2.42
C THR A 49 16.97 -2.05 2.80
N GLU A 50 17.89 -1.44 3.55
CA GLU A 50 17.77 -0.03 3.94
C GLU A 50 17.87 0.91 2.73
N SER A 51 18.79 0.62 1.79
CA SER A 51 18.89 1.37 0.53
C SER A 51 17.60 1.27 -0.30
N GLU A 52 17.05 0.06 -0.45
CA GLU A 52 15.78 -0.16 -1.17
C GLU A 52 14.62 0.59 -0.51
N ARG A 53 14.58 0.62 0.83
CA ARG A 53 13.60 1.39 1.61
C ARG A 53 13.71 2.89 1.34
N ILE A 54 14.93 3.43 1.34
CA ILE A 54 15.19 4.85 1.07
C ILE A 54 14.79 5.23 -0.36
N VAL A 55 15.17 4.41 -1.35
CA VAL A 55 14.79 4.65 -2.76
C VAL A 55 13.28 4.67 -2.92
N LYS A 56 12.58 3.68 -2.34
CA LYS A 56 11.12 3.64 -2.37
C LYS A 56 10.50 4.86 -1.69
N SER A 57 11.01 5.25 -0.52
CA SER A 57 10.55 6.42 0.22
C SER A 57 10.73 7.70 -0.60
N ASN A 58 11.86 7.88 -1.26
CA ASN A 58 12.12 9.03 -2.13
C ASN A 58 11.14 9.06 -3.31
N SER A 59 10.89 7.92 -3.97
CA SER A 59 9.91 7.83 -5.07
C SER A 59 8.51 8.25 -4.60
N THR A 60 8.04 7.71 -3.48
CA THR A 60 6.72 8.06 -2.93
C THR A 60 6.65 9.53 -2.48
N MET A 61 7.74 10.09 -1.96
CA MET A 61 7.79 11.52 -1.63
C MET A 61 7.72 12.38 -2.89
N GLN A 62 8.43 12.00 -3.95
CA GLN A 62 8.39 12.70 -5.23
C GLN A 62 6.98 12.68 -5.83
N GLU A 63 6.33 11.51 -5.87
CA GLU A 63 4.94 11.39 -6.34
C GLU A 63 3.97 12.32 -5.59
N LYS A 64 4.15 12.47 -4.27
CA LYS A 64 3.36 13.40 -3.46
C LYS A 64 3.65 14.85 -3.80
N ILE A 65 4.92 15.20 -3.97
CA ILE A 65 5.31 16.55 -4.40
C ILE A 65 4.68 16.86 -5.74
N ASP A 66 4.78 15.95 -6.70
CA ASP A 66 4.22 16.12 -8.04
C ASP A 66 2.70 16.31 -7.97
N PHE A 67 1.99 15.47 -7.20
CA PHE A 67 0.55 15.61 -6.98
C PHE A 67 0.16 16.96 -6.37
N PHE A 68 0.83 17.39 -5.29
CA PHE A 68 0.50 18.66 -4.64
C PHE A 68 0.93 19.90 -5.45
N SER A 69 1.90 19.74 -6.35
CA SER A 69 2.31 20.79 -7.29
C SER A 69 1.42 20.83 -8.55
N SER A 70 0.55 19.84 -8.75
CA SER A 70 -0.32 19.79 -9.91
C SER A 70 -1.33 20.95 -9.91
N ASN A 71 -1.60 21.47 -11.10
CA ASN A 71 -2.59 22.54 -11.27
C ASN A 71 -3.98 22.11 -10.79
N ASP A 72 -4.34 20.84 -10.96
CA ASP A 72 -5.63 20.29 -10.51
C ASP A 72 -5.79 20.40 -8.98
N TYR A 73 -4.73 20.04 -8.23
CA TYR A 73 -4.75 20.16 -6.78
C TYR A 73 -4.82 21.63 -6.35
N ILE A 74 -4.02 22.50 -6.96
CA ILE A 74 -4.04 23.95 -6.70
C ILE A 74 -5.41 24.55 -6.99
N GLU A 75 -6.05 24.16 -8.10
CA GLU A 75 -7.38 24.62 -8.48
C GLU A 75 -8.44 24.13 -7.47
N SER A 76 -8.39 22.85 -7.05
CA SER A 76 -9.31 22.34 -6.03
C SER A 76 -9.18 23.09 -4.70
N GLU A 77 -7.95 23.36 -4.24
CA GLU A 77 -7.70 24.10 -3.00
C GLU A 77 -8.13 25.57 -3.12
N ALA A 78 -7.95 26.20 -4.28
CA ALA A 78 -8.43 27.56 -4.55
C ALA A 78 -9.96 27.64 -4.57
N ARG A 79 -10.63 26.65 -5.16
CA ARG A 79 -12.10 26.53 -5.14
C ARG A 79 -12.61 26.35 -3.71
N ASP A 80 -12.03 25.42 -2.97
CA ASP A 80 -12.51 25.05 -1.63
C ASP A 80 -12.22 26.12 -0.57
N LYS A 81 -11.01 26.69 -0.58
CA LYS A 81 -10.58 27.65 0.47
C LYS A 81 -10.88 29.09 0.13
N LEU A 82 -10.79 29.46 -1.15
CA LEU A 82 -10.90 30.84 -1.58
C LEU A 82 -12.21 31.13 -2.31
N ASN A 83 -13.07 30.12 -2.51
CA ASN A 83 -14.28 30.21 -3.34
C ASN A 83 -13.98 30.82 -4.73
N LEU A 84 -12.76 30.63 -5.23
CA LEU A 84 -12.33 31.11 -6.53
C LEU A 84 -12.92 30.22 -7.61
N LYS A 85 -13.34 30.85 -8.71
CA LYS A 85 -13.93 30.18 -9.87
C LYS A 85 -12.97 30.32 -11.03
N SER A 86 -12.89 29.29 -11.85
CA SER A 86 -12.06 29.38 -13.05
C SER A 86 -12.65 30.40 -14.02
N PRO A 87 -11.82 31.16 -14.77
CA PRO A 87 -12.29 32.23 -15.65
C PRO A 87 -13.34 31.77 -16.68
N ASP A 88 -13.27 30.50 -17.07
CA ASP A 88 -14.13 29.87 -18.08
C ASP A 88 -15.38 29.18 -17.49
N GLU A 89 -15.65 29.31 -16.18
CA GLU A 89 -16.73 28.61 -15.49
C GLU A 89 -18.03 29.44 -15.43
N GLN A 90 -19.09 28.98 -16.10
CA GLN A 90 -20.43 29.56 -15.99
C GLN A 90 -21.18 29.03 -14.77
N VAL A 91 -21.36 29.88 -13.76
CA VAL A 91 -22.18 29.56 -12.59
C VAL A 91 -23.62 30.04 -12.79
N VAL A 92 -24.54 29.08 -12.94
CA VAL A 92 -25.97 29.37 -13.03
C VAL A 92 -26.57 29.36 -11.62
N VAL A 93 -26.97 30.53 -11.15
CA VAL A 93 -27.74 30.65 -9.89
C VAL A 93 -29.19 30.28 -10.18
N VAL A 94 -29.56 29.04 -9.87
CA VAL A 94 -30.96 28.61 -9.90
C VAL A 94 -31.67 29.24 -8.70
N LYS A 95 -32.28 30.42 -8.92
CA LYS A 95 -33.29 30.91 -7.98
C LYS A 95 -34.49 29.98 -8.12
N PRO A 96 -35.01 29.38 -7.03
CA PRO A 96 -36.33 28.78 -7.08
C PRO A 96 -37.31 29.93 -7.32
N SER A 97 -37.60 30.19 -8.60
CA SER A 97 -38.83 30.86 -8.96
C SER A 97 -39.92 29.96 -8.41
N ILE A 98 -40.54 30.37 -7.32
CA ILE A 98 -41.90 29.96 -7.02
C ILE A 98 -42.68 30.44 -8.24
N SER A 99 -42.78 29.56 -9.23
CA SER A 99 -43.66 29.71 -10.36
C SER A 99 -45.06 29.66 -9.76
N LYS A 100 -45.53 30.83 -9.34
CA LYS A 100 -46.95 31.10 -9.26
C LYS A 100 -47.38 31.14 -10.70
N GLU A 101 -47.64 29.94 -11.23
CA GLU A 101 -48.29 29.74 -12.51
C GLU A 101 -49.60 30.50 -12.42
N LEU A 102 -49.62 31.69 -13.01
CA LEU A 102 -50.84 32.39 -13.33
C LEU A 102 -51.50 31.55 -14.42
N VAL A 103 -52.23 30.52 -13.99
CA VAL A 103 -53.12 29.76 -14.84
C VAL A 103 -54.19 30.74 -15.30
N ALA A 104 -54.03 31.23 -16.52
CA ALA A 104 -55.07 31.93 -17.24
C ALA A 104 -56.33 31.06 -17.21
N THR A 105 -57.42 31.66 -16.76
CA THR A 105 -58.73 31.03 -16.72
C THR A 105 -59.22 30.85 -18.16
N GLU A 106 -59.16 29.62 -18.66
CA GLU A 106 -60.01 29.15 -19.75
C GLU A 106 -61.03 28.13 -19.21
N PRO A 107 -62.27 28.14 -19.74
CA PRO A 107 -63.42 27.55 -19.07
C PRO A 107 -63.44 26.02 -19.08
N ALA A 108 -63.94 25.51 -17.96
CA ALA A 108 -64.17 24.13 -17.57
C ALA A 108 -64.45 23.11 -18.69
N GLN A 109 -63.61 22.06 -18.72
CA GLN A 109 -64.02 20.71 -19.12
C GLN A 109 -63.87 19.77 -17.91
N PRO A 110 -64.81 18.84 -17.67
CA PRO A 110 -64.79 18.00 -16.49
C PRO A 110 -63.85 16.81 -16.72
N VAL A 111 -62.57 16.97 -16.39
CA VAL A 111 -61.65 15.83 -16.31
C VAL A 111 -61.87 15.15 -14.96
N GLN A 112 -62.30 13.90 -14.99
CA GLN A 112 -62.42 13.05 -13.80
C GLN A 112 -61.12 13.10 -13.01
N ARG A 113 -61.22 13.46 -11.72
CA ARG A 113 -60.13 13.31 -10.75
C ARG A 113 -59.90 11.82 -10.52
N GLU A 114 -59.02 11.21 -11.32
CA GLU A 114 -58.29 10.06 -10.83
C GLU A 114 -57.43 10.54 -9.68
N ALA A 115 -57.74 10.06 -8.47
CA ALA A 115 -56.91 10.29 -7.31
C ALA A 115 -55.54 9.67 -7.62
N VAL A 116 -54.57 10.51 -7.98
CA VAL A 116 -53.18 10.10 -8.10
C VAL A 116 -52.75 9.63 -6.72
N ALA A 117 -52.87 8.31 -6.49
CA ALA A 117 -52.40 7.69 -5.27
C ALA A 117 -50.94 8.09 -5.11
N MET A 118 -50.64 8.79 -4.02
CA MET A 118 -49.30 9.25 -3.70
C MET A 118 -48.46 8.02 -3.33
N VAL A 119 -48.04 7.26 -4.34
CA VAL A 119 -47.19 6.09 -4.14
C VAL A 119 -45.90 6.60 -3.53
N ALA A 120 -45.60 6.12 -2.33
CA ALA A 120 -44.39 6.49 -1.62
C ALA A 120 -43.16 6.14 -2.48
N ASN A 121 -42.14 7.00 -2.45
CA ASN A 121 -41.01 6.90 -3.39
C ASN A 121 -40.27 5.56 -3.30
N HIS A 122 -40.21 4.93 -2.13
CA HIS A 122 -39.60 3.61 -1.96
C HIS A 122 -40.32 2.51 -2.76
N LEU A 123 -41.65 2.57 -2.87
CA LEU A 123 -42.44 1.62 -3.66
C LEU A 123 -42.20 1.80 -5.16
N LYS A 124 -41.93 3.04 -5.61
CA LYS A 124 -41.60 3.32 -7.01
C LYS A 124 -40.26 2.66 -7.39
N TRP A 125 -39.25 2.80 -6.54
CA TRP A 125 -37.95 2.17 -6.76
C TRP A 125 -38.02 0.64 -6.73
N TRP A 126 -38.75 0.08 -5.77
CA TRP A 126 -38.95 -1.37 -5.70
C TRP A 126 -39.59 -1.93 -6.97
N ASN A 127 -40.65 -1.27 -7.47
CA ASN A 127 -41.29 -1.67 -8.71
C ASN A 127 -40.36 -1.54 -9.93
N TYR A 128 -39.49 -0.52 -9.97
CA TYR A 128 -38.54 -0.35 -11.05
C TYR A 128 -37.51 -1.49 -11.11
N PHE A 129 -37.00 -1.92 -9.94
CA PHE A 129 -35.91 -2.90 -9.89
C PHE A 129 -36.37 -4.36 -9.94
N PHE A 130 -37.60 -4.65 -9.49
CA PHE A 130 -38.01 -6.04 -9.24
C PHE A 130 -39.33 -6.44 -9.90
N LYS A 131 -39.96 -5.57 -10.69
CA LYS A 131 -41.17 -5.93 -11.44
C LYS A 131 -40.83 -6.18 -12.93
N TYR A 132 -40.72 -7.46 -13.28
CA TYR A 132 -40.75 -8.01 -14.64
C TYR A 132 -41.78 -9.15 -14.68
#